data_AF-A0A7X6PUH8-F1
#
_entry.id   AF-A0A7X6PUH8-F1
#
_cell.length_a   1.000
_cell.length_b   1.000
_cell.length_c   1.000
_cell.angle_alpha   90.00
_cell.angle_beta   90.00
_cell.angle_gamma   90.00
#
_symmetry.space_group_name_H-M   'P 1'
#
loop_
_entity.id
_entity.type
_entity.pdbx_description
1 polymer ?
#
loop_
_entity_poly.entity_id
_entity_poly.type
_entity_poly.pdbx_seq_one_letter_code
_entity_poly.pdbx_strand_id
1 'polypeptide(L)' 'MADFSENGVITTLQNLGNRHITDFSRELKEISKDKNMVLLLPALVTEFDGPAMANIIKGLMEVDYLQKIVLSLDQANKS' A
#
# COMPACT_ATOMS: atom_id res chain seq x y z
N MET A 1 31.96 -8.21 -13.26
CA MET A 1 30.99 -7.24 -12.68
C MET A 1 29.68 -8.01 -12.58
N ALA A 2 29.55 -8.99 -11.69
CA ALA A 2 29.51 -8.86 -10.22
C ALA A 2 28.48 -7.81 -9.83
N ASP A 3 27.20 -8.12 -10.00
CA ASP A 3 26.14 -7.45 -9.23
C ASP A 3 24.81 -8.22 -9.29
N PHE A 4 24.30 -8.53 -8.10
CA PHE A 4 22.96 -9.06 -7.78
C PHE A 4 22.67 -10.54 -8.07
N SER A 5 23.33 -11.43 -7.33
CA SER A 5 22.69 -12.70 -6.91
C SER A 5 22.76 -12.90 -5.40
N GLU A 6 22.45 -11.86 -4.63
CA GLU A 6 22.16 -12.00 -3.19
C GLU A 6 20.64 -12.21 -3.02
N ASN A 7 20.10 -13.24 -3.67
CA ASN A 7 18.77 -13.73 -3.30
C ASN A 7 18.94 -14.60 -2.06
N GLY A 8 19.07 -13.95 -0.90
CA GLY A 8 18.82 -14.61 0.38
C GLY A 8 17.50 -15.36 0.29
N VAL A 9 17.47 -16.61 0.75
CA VAL A 9 16.27 -17.46 0.73
C VAL A 9 15.08 -16.62 1.20
N ILE A 10 14.09 -16.40 0.33
CA ILE A 10 12.82 -15.76 0.71
C ILE A 10 12.11 -16.77 1.60
N THR A 11 12.44 -16.77 2.89
CA THR A 11 12.03 -17.81 3.85
C THR A 11 10.52 -17.77 4.14
N THR A 12 9.84 -16.68 3.79
CA THR A 12 8.41 -16.52 3.97
C THR A 12 7.80 -15.72 2.83
N LEU A 13 7.27 -16.41 1.82
CA LEU A 13 6.25 -15.81 0.97
C LEU A 13 4.96 -15.71 1.78
N GLN A 14 4.43 -14.49 1.90
CA GLN A 14 3.12 -14.27 2.49
C GLN A 14 2.08 -15.08 1.70
N ASN A 15 1.28 -15.90 2.39
CA ASN A 15 0.25 -16.73 1.76
C ASN A 15 -0.93 -15.85 1.31
N LEU A 16 -0.73 -15.12 0.22
CA LEU A 16 -1.71 -14.21 -0.38
C LEU A 16 -2.64 -14.93 -1.38
N GLY A 17 -2.27 -16.15 -1.82
CA GLY A 17 -3.02 -16.88 -2.86
C GLY A 17 -4.25 -17.63 -2.37
N ASN A 18 -4.23 -18.17 -1.15
CA ASN A 18 -5.32 -18.99 -0.58
C ASN A 18 -6.11 -18.25 0.52
N ARG A 19 -6.03 -16.92 0.58
CA ARG A 19 -6.66 -16.15 1.65
C ARG A 19 -7.83 -15.32 1.14
N HIS A 20 -8.97 -15.42 1.81
CA HIS A 20 -10.14 -14.63 1.46
C HIS A 20 -9.94 -13.15 1.89
N ILE A 21 -10.28 -12.22 1.01
CA ILE A 21 -10.06 -10.78 1.24
C ILE A 21 -10.79 -10.25 2.48
N THR A 22 -11.93 -10.85 2.82
CA THR A 22 -12.71 -10.49 4.01
C THR A 22 -11.97 -10.82 5.30
N ASP A 23 -11.23 -11.93 5.32
CA ASP A 23 -10.49 -12.36 6.50
C ASP A 23 -9.27 -11.47 6.73
N PHE A 24 -8.66 -11.01 5.63
CA PHE A 24 -7.58 -10.03 5.69
C PHE A 24 -8.09 -8.69 6.23
N SER A 25 -9.20 -8.18 5.68
CA SER A 25 -9.80 -6.92 6.11
C SER A 25 -10.24 -6.97 7.58
N ARG A 26 -10.79 -8.10 8.03
CA ARG A 26 -11.14 -8.31 9.44
C ARG A 26 -9.91 -8.26 10.34
N GLU A 27 -8.83 -8.94 9.98
CA GLU A 27 -7.59 -8.93 10.77
C GLU A 27 -7.01 -7.51 10.87
N LEU A 28 -6.92 -6.77 9.76
CA LEU A 28 -6.43 -5.40 9.77
C LEU A 28 -7.30 -4.49 10.65
N LYS A 29 -8.62 -4.68 10.64
CA LYS A 29 -9.55 -3.96 11.51
C LYS A 29 -9.42 -4.32 12.99
N GLU A 30 -9.05 -5.55 13.32
CA GLU A 30 -8.72 -5.90 14.71
C GLU A 30 -7.39 -5.25 15.14
N ILE A 31 -6.37 -5.30 14.30
CA ILE A 31 -5.07 -4.66 14.56
C ILE A 31 -5.23 -3.14 14.74
N SER A 32 -6.08 -2.50 13.93
CA SER A 32 -6.27 -1.05 13.96
C SER A 32 -6.88 -0.53 15.26
N LYS A 33 -7.54 -1.39 16.06
CA LYS A 33 -8.07 -1.03 17.38
C LYS A 33 -6.97 -0.71 18.38
N ASP A 34 -5.85 -1.43 18.30
CA ASP A 34 -4.72 -1.29 19.22
C ASP A 34 -3.57 -0.46 18.62
N LYS A 35 -3.48 -0.43 17.28
CA LYS A 35 -2.37 0.21 16.56
C LYS A 35 -2.87 1.10 15.45
N ASN A 36 -2.46 2.37 15.50
CA ASN A 36 -2.66 3.30 14.41
C ASN A 36 -2.00 2.77 13.12
N MET A 37 -2.82 2.54 12.10
CA MET A 37 -2.35 2.13 10.78
C MET A 37 -2.29 3.32 9.83
N VAL A 38 -1.12 3.53 9.23
CA VAL A 38 -0.88 4.57 8.25
C VAL A 38 -0.40 3.95 6.95
N LEU A 39 -1.05 4.31 5.84
CA LEU A 39 -0.60 3.93 4.50
C LEU A 39 0.33 5.02 3.96
N LEU A 40 1.57 4.66 3.63
CA LEU A 40 2.44 5.49 2.80
C LEU A 40 2.21 5.11 1.34
N LEU A 41 1.73 6.07 0.54
CA LEU A 41 1.50 5.90 -0.89
C LEU A 41 2.53 6.77 -1.65
N PRO A 42 3.61 6.19 -2.17
CA PRO A 42 4.51 6.87 -3.09
C PRO A 42 3.89 6.92 -4.48
N ALA A 43 3.91 8.09 -5.12
CA ALA A 43 3.39 8.28 -6.46
C ALA A 43 4.12 9.42 -7.17
N LEU A 44 4.18 9.35 -8.50
CA LEU A 44 4.61 10.47 -9.34
C LEU A 44 3.49 11.48 -9.48
N VAL A 45 3.83 12.76 -9.58
CA VAL A 45 2.81 13.81 -9.84
C VAL A 45 2.00 13.54 -11.11
N THR A 46 2.63 13.00 -12.15
CA THR A 46 1.99 12.69 -13.44
C THR A 46 0.98 11.54 -13.37
N GLU A 47 1.04 10.70 -12.34
CA GLU A 47 0.07 9.62 -12.15
C GLU A 47 -1.30 10.14 -11.69
N PHE A 48 -1.35 11.34 -11.13
CA PHE A 48 -2.60 11.99 -10.70
C PHE A 48 -3.47 12.46 -11.87
N ASP A 49 -2.88 12.64 -13.04
CA ASP A 49 -3.60 13.00 -14.26
C ASP A 49 -4.31 11.77 -14.88
N GLY A 50 -3.95 10.56 -14.46
CA GLY A 50 -4.49 9.31 -14.95
C GLY A 50 -5.71 8.80 -14.15
N PRO A 51 -6.61 8.02 -14.77
CA PRO A 51 -7.79 7.47 -14.09
C PRO A 51 -7.45 6.45 -12.99
N ALA A 52 -6.24 5.87 -13.03
CA ALA A 52 -5.80 4.87 -12.07
C ALA A 52 -5.72 5.44 -10.64
N MET A 53 -5.11 6.61 -10.47
CA MET A 53 -4.94 7.21 -9.15
C MET A 53 -6.28 7.57 -8.51
N ALA A 54 -7.22 8.11 -9.31
CA ALA A 54 -8.58 8.38 -8.85
C ALA A 54 -9.30 7.11 -8.37
N ASN A 55 -9.14 5.99 -9.08
CA ASN A 55 -9.72 4.70 -8.69
C ASN A 55 -9.07 4.13 -7.42
N ILE A 56 -7.75 4.26 -7.26
CA ILE A 56 -7.02 3.85 -6.05
C ILE A 56 -7.54 4.62 -4.84
N ILE A 57 -7.59 5.96 -4.94
CA ILE A 57 -8.09 6.82 -3.86
C ILE A 57 -9.53 6.44 -3.51
N LYS A 58 -10.39 6.20 -4.51
CA LYS A 58 -11.77 5.76 -4.27
C LYS A 58 -11.85 4.47 -3.47
N GLY A 59 -11.05 3.46 -3.81
CA GLY A 59 -10.99 2.21 -3.03
C GLY A 59 -10.44 2.43 -1.61
N LEU A 60 -9.46 3.31 -1.45
CA LEU A 60 -8.89 3.65 -0.14
C LEU A 60 -9.85 4.45 0.76
N MET A 61 -10.86 5.12 0.20
CA MET A 61 -11.90 5.77 1.00
C MET A 61 -12.90 4.77 1.61
N GLU A 62 -12.97 3.54 1.09
CA GLU A 62 -13.91 2.52 1.56
C GLU A 62 -13.35 1.71 2.75
N VAL A 63 -12.05 1.83 3.05
CA VAL A 63 -11.42 1.08 4.14
C VAL A 63 -11.54 1.80 5.48
N ASP A 64 -11.90 1.07 6.53
CA ASP A 64 -12.22 1.62 7.86
C ASP A 64 -11.16 1.33 8.94
N TYR A 65 -10.02 0.75 8.54
CA TYR A 65 -8.91 0.41 9.42
C TYR A 65 -7.69 1.35 9.28
N LEU A 66 -7.65 2.22 8.27
CA LEU A 66 -6.58 3.20 8.09
C LEU A 66 -6.91 4.49 8.85
N GLN A 67 -5.99 4.93 9.71
CA GLN A 67 -6.11 6.20 10.40
C GLN A 67 -5.70 7.37 9.50
N LYS A 68 -4.67 7.17 8.67
CA LYS A 68 -4.11 8.20 7.81
C LYS A 68 -3.52 7.59 6.55
N ILE A 69 -3.60 8.35 5.46
CA ILE A 69 -2.87 8.09 4.23
C ILE A 69 -1.86 9.23 4.06
N VAL A 70 -0.60 8.90 3.90
CA VAL A 70 0.49 9.84 3.62
C VAL A 70 0.88 9.64 2.16
N LEU A 71 0.60 10.64 1.35
CA LEU A 71 1.00 10.65 -0.05
C LEU A 71 2.39 11.28 -0.17
N SER A 72 3.34 10.54 -0.74
CA SER A 72 4.66 11.07 -1.10
C SER A 72 4.69 11.30 -2.60
N LEU A 73 4.77 12.56 -3.01
CA LEU A 73 4.88 12.94 -4.41
C LEU A 73 6.35 13.02 -4.82
N ASP A 74 6.71 12.29 -5.87
CA ASP A 74 8.01 12.38 -6.51
C ASP A 74 7.91 13.10 -7.86
N GLN A 75 9.03 13.71 -8.28
CA GLN A 75 9.14 14.60 -9.45
C GLN A 75 8.10 15.73 -9.48
N ALA A 76 7.58 16.10 -8.30
CA ALA A 76 6.73 17.26 -8.15
C ALA A 76 7.57 18.54 -8.24
N ASN A 77 7.47 19.24 -9.35
CA ASN A 77 7.98 20.60 -9.43
C ASN A 77 7.05 21.53 -8.63
N LYS A 78 7.63 22.56 -8.02
CA LYS A 78 6.85 23.65 -7.44
C LYS A 78 6.12 24.36 -8.58
N SER A 79 4.79 24.41 -8.53
CA SER A 79 3.99 25.40 -9.25
C SER A 79 3.82 26.64 -8.40
#